data_AF-A0A1C0SF42-F1
#
_entry.id   AF-A0A1C0SF42-F1
#
_cell.length_a   1.000
_cell.length_b   1.000
_cell.length_c   1.000
_cell.angle_alpha   90.00
_cell.angle_beta   90.00
_cell.angle_gamma   90.00
#
_symmetry.space_group_name_H-M   'P 1'
#
loop_
_entity.id
_entity.type
_entity.pdbx_description
1 polymer ?
#
loop_
_entity_poly.entity_id
_entity_poly.type
_entity_poly.pdbx_seq_one_letter_code
_entity_poly.pdbx_strand_id
1 'polypeptide(L)' 'MNALYTDKIETALKSFMTDHPGVQTRDQAITTILESWFTSHGYLPPQQEGRRPEDLDASNDD' A
#
# COMPACT_ATOMS: atom_id res chain seq x y z
N MET A 1 19.49 18.32 -6.46
CA MET A 1 18.51 17.78 -5.50
C MET A 1 18.87 18.28 -4.11
N ASN A 2 17.90 18.76 -3.35
CA ASN A 2 18.14 19.47 -2.08
C ASN A 2 18.35 18.45 -0.95
N ALA A 3 19.60 18.24 -0.54
CA ALA A 3 20.01 17.21 0.43
C ALA A 3 19.23 17.24 1.75
N LEU A 4 18.73 18.41 2.15
CA LEU A 4 17.90 18.60 3.35
C LEU A 4 16.56 17.88 3.27
N TYR A 5 15.96 17.78 2.08
CA TYR A 5 14.69 17.06 1.91
C TYR A 5 14.90 15.55 1.96
N THR A 6 16.02 15.05 1.44
CA THR A 6 16.38 13.64 1.50
C THR A 6 16.53 13.17 2.96
N ASP A 7 17.24 13.92 3.79
CA ASP A 7 17.47 13.57 5.20
C ASP A 7 16.18 13.54 6.03
N LYS A 8 15.29 14.50 5.80
CA LYS A 8 13.96 14.53 6.44
C LYS A 8 13.09 13.33 6.02
N ILE A 9 13.11 12.98 4.74
CA ILE A 9 12.38 11.82 4.20
C ILE A 9 12.94 10.52 4.79
N GLU A 10 14.27 10.37 4.87
CA GLU A 10 14.89 9.18 5.46
C GLU A 10 14.57 9.03 6.94
N THR A 11 14.56 10.13 7.69
CA THR A 11 14.16 10.14 9.10
C THR A 11 12.70 9.73 9.25
N ALA A 12 11.80 10.31 8.45
CA ALA A 12 10.38 9.96 8.47
C ALA A 12 10.14 8.47 8.10
N LEU A 13 10.85 7.95 7.11
CA LEU A 13 10.76 6.54 6.72
C LEU A 13 11.24 5.61 7.85
N LYS A 14 12.32 5.96 8.57
CA LYS A 14 12.77 5.19 9.74
C LYS A 14 11.75 5.20 10.87
N SER A 15 11.12 6.34 11.14
CA SER A 15 10.04 6.42 12.12
C SER A 15 8.84 5.56 11.70
N PHE A 16 8.45 5.58 10.43
CA PHE A 16 7.39 4.74 9.88
C PHE A 16 7.69 3.24 10.03
N MET A 17 8.91 2.81 9.66
CA MET A 17 9.35 1.41 9.82
C MET A 17 9.40 0.96 11.29
N THR A 18 9.65 1.87 12.23
CA THR A 18 9.63 1.56 13.66
C THR A 18 8.21 1.30 14.16
N ASP A 19 7.24 2.05 13.65
CA ASP A 19 5.83 1.93 14.00
C ASP A 19 5.14 0.74 13.29
N HIS A 20 5.66 0.35 12.12
CA HIS A 20 5.13 -0.74 11.30
C HIS A 20 6.10 -1.94 11.26
N PRO A 21 6.01 -2.87 12.23
CA PRO A 21 6.95 -4.00 12.34
C PRO A 21 6.93 -4.97 11.15
N GLY A 22 5.94 -4.88 10.26
CA GLY A 22 5.88 -5.63 9.00
C GLY A 22 6.69 -5.02 7.85
N VAL A 23 7.22 -3.80 8.01
CA VAL A 23 7.92 -3.04 6.98
C VAL A 23 9.41 -2.98 7.34
N GLN A 24 10.22 -3.80 6.66
CA GLN A 24 11.64 -3.97 6.99
C GLN A 24 12.58 -3.21 6.05
N THR A 25 12.08 -2.78 4.89
CA THR A 25 12.88 -2.07 3.89
C THR A 25 12.31 -0.71 3.57
N ARG A 26 13.21 0.20 3.17
CA ARG A 26 12.83 1.54 2.68
C ARG A 26 11.82 1.45 1.54
N ASP A 27 12.02 0.51 0.63
CA ASP A 27 11.16 0.33 -0.54
C ASP A 27 9.74 -0.12 -0.14
N GLN A 28 9.63 -1.05 0.82
CA GLN A 28 8.34 -1.42 1.39
C GLN A 28 7.65 -0.24 2.11
N ALA A 29 8.42 0.57 2.84
CA ALA A 29 7.86 1.73 3.53
C ALA A 29 7.30 2.74 2.52
N ILE A 30 8.05 3.04 1.47
CA ILE A 30 7.61 3.94 0.40
C ILE A 30 6.37 3.37 -0.29
N THR A 31 6.41 2.09 -0.66
CA THR A 31 5.29 1.41 -1.35
C THR A 31 4.02 1.46 -0.50
N THR A 32 4.11 1.10 0.79
CA THR A 32 2.96 1.12 1.72
C THR A 32 2.36 2.54 1.87
N ILE A 33 3.21 3.55 2.02
CA ILE A 33 2.78 4.96 2.14
C ILE A 33 2.08 5.40 0.85
N LEU A 34 2.65 5.06 -0.30
CA LEU A 34 2.09 5.40 -1.60
C LEU A 34 0.76 4.67 -1.85
N GLU A 35 0.67 3.37 -1.56
CA GLU A 35 -0.56 2.59 -1.68
C GLU A 35 -1.69 3.18 -0.85
N SER A 36 -1.41 3.53 0.41
CA SER A 36 -2.36 4.21 1.29
C SER A 36 -2.81 5.55 0.73
N TRP A 37 -1.86 6.37 0.25
CA TRP A 37 -2.15 7.68 -0.33
C TRP A 37 -2.98 7.58 -1.61
N PHE A 38 -2.59 6.70 -2.54
CA PHE A 38 -3.29 6.49 -3.81
C PHE A 38 -4.68 5.90 -3.60
N THR A 39 -4.85 5.00 -2.64
CA THR A 39 -6.17 4.46 -2.26
C THR A 39 -7.05 5.58 -1.71
N SER A 40 -6.52 6.41 -0.81
CA SER A 40 -7.28 7.52 -0.21
C SER A 40 -7.65 8.61 -1.23
N HIS A 41 -6.88 8.77 -2.30
CA HIS A 41 -7.14 9.75 -3.37
C HIS A 41 -7.88 9.15 -4.58
N GLY A 42 -8.24 7.86 -4.53
CA GLY A 42 -8.98 7.17 -5.60
C GLY A 42 -8.16 6.86 -6.86
N TYR A 43 -6.83 6.97 -6.79
CA TYR A 43 -5.92 6.56 -7.86
C TYR A 43 -5.64 5.05 -7.86
N LEU A 44 -5.73 4.43 -6.68
CA LEU A 44 -5.77 2.98 -6.55
C LEU A 44 -7.21 2.59 -6.20
N PRO A 45 -7.85 1.67 -6.96
CA PRO A 45 -9.08 1.08 -6.47
C PRO A 45 -8.75 0.40 -5.13
N PRO A 46 -9.57 0.58 -4.07
CA PRO A 46 -9.38 -0.18 -2.84
C PRO A 46 -9.35 -1.64 -3.25
N GLN A 47 -8.28 -2.35 -2.88
CA GLN A 47 -8.12 -3.77 -3.20
C GLN A 47 -9.38 -4.48 -2.68
N GLN A 48 -10.34 -4.72 -3.56
CA GLN A 48 -11.54 -5.47 -3.26
C GLN A 48 -11.06 -6.90 -3.09
N GLU A 49 -10.63 -7.27 -1.88
CA GLU A 49 -10.74 -8.63 -1.37
C GLU A 49 -12.23 -8.95 -1.16
N GLY A 50 -12.96 -8.88 -2.26
CA GLY A 50 -14.31 -9.37 -2.43
C GLY A 50 -14.25 -10.17 -3.70
N ARG A 51 -14.15 -11.50 -3.54
CA ARG A 51 -14.36 -12.47 -4.62
C ARG A 51 -15.53 -11.96 -5.47
N ARG A 52 -15.26 -11.63 -6.74
CA ARG A 52 -16.32 -11.14 -7.62
C ARG A 52 -17.37 -12.25 -7.73
N PRO A 53 -18.67 -11.97 -7.55
CA PRO A 53 -19.71 -12.99 -7.68
C PRO A 53 -19.83 -13.54 -9.11
N GLU A 54 -19.14 -12.95 -10.10
CA GLU A 54 -19.00 -13.53 -11.45
C GLU A 54 -18.26 -14.88 -11.47
N ASP A 55 -17.57 -15.27 -10.39
CA ASP A 55 -16.96 -16.60 -10.19
C ASP A 55 -17.85 -17.55 -9.36
N LEU A 56 -19.05 -17.11 -8.93
CA LEU A 56 -19.99 -17.88 -8.10
C LEU A 56 -21.16 -18.50 -8.90
N ASP A 57 -21.20 -18.35 -10.22
CA ASP A 57 -22.31 -18.85 -11.05
C ASP A 57 -21.84 -19.79 -12.17
N ALA A 58 -20.83 -20.62 -11.87
CA ALA A 58 -20.52 -21.78 -12.70
C ALA A 58 -20.89 -23.05 -11.93
N SER A 59 -21.93 -23.73 -12.42
CA SER A 59 -22.34 -25.09 -12.05
C SER A 59 -23.31 -25.21 -10.86
N ASN A 60 -24.55 -24.69 -11.01
CA ASN A 60 -25.68 -25.49 -10.54
C ASN A 60 -26.25 -26.25 -11.75
N ASP A 61 -26.11 -27.56 -11.64
CA ASP A 61 -26.40 -28.65 -12.57
C ASP A 61 -27.91 -28.66 -12.91
N ASP A 62 -28.28 -28.44 -14.17
CA ASP A 62 -29.56 -28.88 -14.77
C ASP A 62 -29.26 -29.73 -16.01
#